data_AF-A0A8C2BRI4-F1
#
_entry.id   AF-A0A8C2BRI4-F1
#
_cell.length_a   1.000
_cell.length_b   1.000
_cell.length_c   1.000
_cell.angle_alpha   90.00
_cell.angle_beta   90.00
_cell.angle_gamma   90.00
#
_symmetry.space_group_name_H-M   'P 1'
#
loop_
_entity.id
_entity.type
_entity.pdbx_description
1 polymer ?
#
loop_
_entity_poly.entity_id
_entity_poly.type
_entity_poly.pdbx_seq_one_letter_code
_entity_poly.pdbx_strand_id
1 'polypeptide(L)'
;MSLRTSKVAALLLLSVHLLHASALPAASSYEFNAYRMQQYNLHQDKHGCRGAIVVAEARSAVDTSLTRRCVIMKLPDFSTERYLEAKKQNAAAVLILLPQNISSVPEDIVQGFMVAESQALQKETLMPVYVVPEDDQLLCMYEEVTQAAATKSASVLVRGERDTWLAYGADSNGSGVTILLELVRLFHHLYSDPRSQAPYHLLFSLTGGGKYNFLGTKRWLEENMDHAESSLLHDNVAFVLCLDSLATGDELFLHVSRPPKPGTPQYSFIQQLEQIISARFPWVRFGTVHKKINLQEATLAWEHERYGMKRIPGFTLSHIENPKSELRGSILDTMTQVDIRKLKRNTVIVAESLARFMYNLSDKGSAKDMQVFKGSLDIQDNRLSALMTMITSVPRAVQLMDREPEHTLLISSLEQEFKHYLQQVHRHTFHLDRRDPEITFFDQMKQPMMMYRVKPATFDLFLGGCIAGYLGIVYYAIQTFGNVYTKLKATVKAKHQ
;
A
#
# COMPACT_ATOMS: atom_id res chain seq x y z
N MET A 1 -36.03 60.72 21.56
CA MET A 1 -34.93 60.16 20.75
C MET A 1 -34.53 58.72 21.10
N SER A 2 -34.87 58.19 22.29
CA SER A 2 -34.34 56.90 22.80
C SER A 2 -34.50 55.65 21.91
N LEU A 3 -35.58 55.52 21.12
CA LEU A 3 -35.85 54.28 20.38
C LEU A 3 -34.91 54.02 19.17
N ARG A 4 -34.25 55.04 18.61
CA ARG A 4 -33.33 54.82 17.46
C ARG A 4 -31.94 54.35 17.90
N THR A 5 -31.41 54.86 19.01
CA THR A 5 -30.09 54.44 19.54
C THR A 5 -30.12 52.99 20.02
N SER A 6 -31.20 52.56 20.69
CA SER A 6 -31.40 51.18 21.12
C SER A 6 -31.32 50.17 19.96
N LYS A 7 -31.88 50.46 18.78
CA LYS A 7 -31.81 49.57 17.61
C LYS A 7 -30.39 49.48 17.01
N VAL A 8 -29.61 50.57 17.04
CA VAL A 8 -28.21 50.55 16.58
C VAL A 8 -27.32 49.77 17.57
N ALA A 9 -27.54 49.95 18.88
CA ALA A 9 -26.84 49.18 19.90
C ALA A 9 -27.14 47.67 19.81
N ALA A 10 -28.41 47.29 19.56
CA ALA A 10 -28.79 45.90 19.34
C ALA A 10 -28.14 45.28 18.09
N LEU A 11 -28.02 46.04 16.99
CA LEU A 11 -27.31 45.62 15.78
C LEU A 11 -25.82 45.40 16.01
N LEU A 12 -25.17 46.28 16.79
CA LEU A 12 -23.76 46.14 17.18
C LEU A 12 -23.54 44.97 18.15
N LEU A 13 -24.46 44.70 19.08
CA LEU A 13 -24.39 43.52 19.95
C LEU A 13 -24.59 42.22 19.16
N LEU A 14 -25.47 42.21 18.14
CA LEU A 14 -25.58 41.07 17.21
C LEU A 14 -24.28 40.82 16.45
N SER A 15 -23.63 41.87 15.91
CA SER A 15 -22.37 41.69 15.18
C SER A 15 -21.22 41.26 16.10
N VAL A 16 -21.18 41.71 17.35
CA VAL A 16 -20.20 41.25 18.36
C VAL A 16 -20.42 39.79 18.76
N HIS A 17 -21.66 39.31 18.87
CA HIS A 17 -21.94 37.89 19.10
C HIS A 17 -21.64 37.02 17.88
N LEU A 18 -21.92 37.49 16.65
CA LEU A 18 -21.50 36.82 15.42
C LEU A 18 -19.97 36.72 15.29
N LEU A 19 -19.24 37.76 15.70
CA LEU A 19 -17.78 37.72 15.78
C LEU A 19 -17.28 36.63 16.75
N HIS A 20 -17.82 36.59 17.98
CA HIS A 20 -17.45 35.54 18.95
C HIS A 20 -17.80 34.12 18.47
N ALA A 21 -18.93 33.93 17.78
CA ALA A 21 -19.35 32.63 17.25
C ALA A 21 -18.42 32.08 16.14
N SER A 22 -17.52 32.90 15.58
CA SER A 22 -16.51 32.49 14.59
C SER A 22 -15.12 32.21 15.18
N ALA A 23 -14.93 32.40 16.48
CA ALA A 23 -13.64 32.25 17.16
C ALA A 23 -13.42 30.82 17.70
N LEU A 24 -13.53 29.80 16.83
CA LEU A 24 -13.05 28.45 17.14
C LEU A 24 -11.50 28.42 17.18
N PRO A 25 -10.88 27.54 17.99
CA PRO A 25 -9.43 27.53 18.17
C PRO A 25 -8.63 27.37 16.85
N ALA A 26 -7.59 28.18 16.69
CA ALA A 26 -6.90 28.35 15.43
C ALA A 26 -5.84 27.25 15.13
N ALA A 27 -6.31 26.04 14.81
CA ALA A 27 -5.55 25.13 13.96
C ALA A 27 -5.72 25.57 12.48
N SER A 28 -5.08 26.69 12.10
CA SER A 28 -5.20 27.25 10.73
C SER A 28 -4.54 26.38 9.66
N SER A 29 -3.66 25.47 10.07
CA SER A 29 -2.88 24.56 9.24
C SER A 29 -2.57 23.29 10.03
N TYR A 30 -2.77 22.14 9.40
CA TYR A 30 -2.40 20.83 9.94
C TYR A 30 -1.40 20.15 8.99
N GLU A 31 -0.38 19.49 9.54
CA GLU A 31 0.68 18.79 8.80
C GLU A 31 0.53 17.27 8.95
N PHE A 32 0.61 16.55 7.83
CA PHE A 32 0.54 15.08 7.80
C PHE A 32 1.39 14.49 6.68
N ASN A 33 1.73 13.22 6.80
CA ASN A 33 2.48 12.50 5.79
C ASN A 33 1.51 11.78 4.84
N ALA A 34 1.39 12.29 3.60
CA ALA A 34 0.62 11.65 2.54
C ALA A 34 1.53 10.81 1.63
N TYR A 35 1.02 9.72 1.07
CA TYR A 35 1.80 8.74 0.32
C TYR A 35 1.37 8.70 -1.15
N ARG A 36 2.29 9.05 -2.06
CA ARG A 36 2.01 9.15 -3.51
C ARG A 36 2.06 7.77 -4.15
N MET A 37 1.05 7.44 -4.95
CA MET A 37 1.02 6.25 -5.79
C MET A 37 2.25 6.21 -6.72
N GLN A 38 2.93 5.06 -6.77
CA GLN A 38 4.25 4.95 -7.41
C GLN A 38 4.24 5.32 -8.89
N GLN A 39 5.24 6.09 -9.32
CA GLN A 39 5.61 6.18 -10.74
C GLN A 39 6.83 5.30 -11.01
N TYR A 40 6.69 4.41 -12.00
CA TYR A 40 7.82 3.73 -12.64
C TYR A 40 7.53 3.56 -14.13
N ASN A 41 8.58 3.48 -14.96
CA ASN A 41 8.45 2.94 -16.31
C ASN A 41 9.12 1.55 -16.35
N LEU A 42 8.50 0.58 -17.00
CA LEU A 42 9.04 -0.75 -17.27
C LEU A 42 9.30 -0.84 -18.78
N HIS A 43 10.57 -0.84 -19.19
CA HIS A 43 10.99 -0.56 -20.56
C HIS A 43 10.38 0.77 -21.06
N GLN A 44 9.46 0.74 -22.03
CA GLN A 44 8.78 1.92 -22.57
C GLN A 44 7.41 2.18 -21.93
N ASP A 45 6.82 1.19 -21.24
CA ASP A 45 5.50 1.30 -20.62
C ASP A 45 5.58 2.10 -19.32
N LYS A 46 4.63 3.01 -19.09
CA LYS A 46 4.63 3.94 -17.94
C LYS A 46 3.43 3.69 -17.04
N HIS A 47 3.68 3.54 -15.75
CA HIS A 47 2.67 3.17 -14.76
C HIS A 47 2.53 4.23 -13.65
N GLY A 48 1.33 4.30 -13.08
CA GLY A 48 0.96 5.18 -11.98
C GLY A 48 1.05 6.70 -12.27
N CYS A 49 1.46 7.45 -11.24
CA CYS A 49 1.14 8.88 -11.08
C CYS A 49 2.35 9.80 -11.25
N ARG A 50 2.42 10.55 -12.36
CA ARG A 50 3.58 11.38 -12.72
C ARG A 50 3.57 12.79 -12.15
N GLY A 51 2.40 13.32 -11.80
CA GLY A 51 2.27 14.65 -11.20
C GLY A 51 2.69 14.71 -9.73
N ALA A 52 2.76 15.91 -9.20
CA ALA A 52 2.79 16.18 -7.77
C ALA A 52 1.95 17.44 -7.50
N ILE A 53 1.17 17.45 -6.42
CA ILE A 53 0.44 18.65 -6.01
C ILE A 53 1.43 19.68 -5.44
N VAL A 54 1.27 20.95 -5.84
CA VAL A 54 1.98 22.07 -5.21
C VAL A 54 1.04 22.78 -4.26
N VAL A 55 -0.07 23.33 -4.79
CA VAL A 55 -1.18 23.92 -4.02
C VAL A 55 -2.50 23.69 -4.78
N ALA A 56 -3.54 23.17 -4.12
CA ALA A 56 -4.91 23.16 -4.64
C ALA A 56 -5.97 23.21 -3.53
N GLU A 57 -7.16 23.72 -3.83
CA GLU A 57 -8.30 23.71 -2.90
C GLU A 57 -8.90 22.30 -2.83
N ALA A 58 -9.19 21.82 -1.61
CA ALA A 58 -9.86 20.56 -1.35
C ALA A 58 -11.35 20.62 -1.71
N ARG A 59 -11.87 19.52 -2.26
CA ARG A 59 -13.28 19.29 -2.60
C ARG A 59 -13.69 17.85 -2.30
N SER A 60 -14.97 17.64 -2.08
CA SER A 60 -15.54 16.30 -1.90
C SER A 60 -15.66 15.60 -3.25
N ALA A 61 -15.65 14.27 -3.27
CA ALA A 61 -15.94 13.47 -4.48
C ALA A 61 -17.31 13.77 -5.12
N VAL A 62 -18.21 14.41 -4.38
CA VAL A 62 -19.60 14.73 -4.78
C VAL A 62 -19.74 16.18 -5.30
N ASP A 63 -18.69 17.02 -5.23
CA ASP A 63 -18.71 18.39 -5.78
C ASP A 63 -18.82 18.37 -7.32
N THR A 64 -19.71 19.19 -7.88
CA THR A 64 -19.97 19.25 -9.34
C THR A 64 -18.84 19.88 -10.18
N SER A 65 -17.70 20.21 -9.58
CA SER A 65 -16.55 20.79 -10.28
C SER A 65 -15.24 20.49 -9.55
N LEU A 66 -14.54 19.48 -10.06
CA LEU A 66 -13.29 18.96 -9.52
C LEU A 66 -12.05 19.57 -10.21
N THR A 67 -12.24 20.36 -11.28
CA THR A 67 -11.17 20.93 -12.10
C THR A 67 -10.17 21.76 -11.30
N ARG A 68 -8.89 21.36 -11.32
CA ARG A 68 -7.79 21.94 -10.52
C ARG A 68 -8.03 21.90 -9.00
N ARG A 69 -8.85 20.97 -8.50
CA ARG A 69 -9.11 20.74 -7.07
C ARG A 69 -8.42 19.48 -6.56
N CYS A 70 -8.15 19.41 -5.26
CA CYS A 70 -7.74 18.17 -4.59
C CYS A 70 -9.00 17.43 -4.15
N VAL A 71 -9.29 16.25 -4.70
CA VAL A 71 -10.52 15.50 -4.40
C VAL A 71 -10.25 14.56 -3.24
N ILE A 72 -10.88 14.80 -2.09
CA ILE A 72 -10.73 13.94 -0.91
C ILE A 72 -11.79 12.83 -0.95
N MET A 73 -11.37 11.58 -0.72
CA MET A 73 -12.19 10.38 -0.71
C MET A 73 -11.84 9.52 0.51
N LYS A 74 -12.83 8.99 1.24
CA LYS A 74 -12.59 7.84 2.14
C LYS A 74 -12.55 6.54 1.34
N LEU A 75 -12.13 5.43 1.97
CA LEU A 75 -12.14 4.10 1.33
C LEU A 75 -13.46 3.75 0.61
N PRO A 76 -14.66 3.96 1.20
CA PRO A 76 -15.94 3.68 0.52
C PRO A 76 -16.28 4.67 -0.60
N ASP A 77 -15.64 5.85 -0.62
CA ASP A 77 -15.84 6.85 -1.67
C ASP A 77 -15.00 6.58 -2.93
N PHE A 78 -13.95 5.76 -2.83
CA PHE A 78 -13.00 5.54 -3.91
C PHE A 78 -13.41 4.38 -4.81
N SER A 79 -13.98 4.71 -5.98
CA SER A 79 -14.34 3.74 -7.02
C SER A 79 -13.67 4.09 -8.36
N THR A 80 -13.52 3.09 -9.24
CA THR A 80 -13.03 3.28 -10.61
C THR A 80 -13.76 4.41 -11.35
N GLU A 81 -15.08 4.51 -11.19
CA GLU A 81 -15.91 5.52 -11.86
C GLU A 81 -15.58 6.93 -11.38
N ARG A 82 -15.56 7.16 -10.06
CA ARG A 82 -15.22 8.45 -9.45
C ARG A 82 -13.77 8.85 -9.71
N TYR A 83 -12.84 7.90 -9.72
CA TYR A 83 -11.46 8.13 -10.11
C TYR A 83 -11.31 8.54 -11.58
N LEU A 84 -12.02 7.87 -12.49
CA LEU A 84 -12.06 8.23 -13.91
C LEU A 84 -12.75 9.58 -14.15
N GLU A 85 -13.78 9.93 -13.36
CA GLU A 85 -14.39 11.26 -13.39
C GLU A 85 -13.43 12.35 -12.92
N ALA A 86 -12.77 12.19 -11.76
CA ALA A 86 -11.77 13.14 -11.28
C ALA A 86 -10.64 13.36 -12.33
N LYS A 87 -10.19 12.28 -12.98
CA LYS A 87 -9.25 12.34 -14.11
C LYS A 87 -9.84 13.11 -15.31
N LYS A 88 -11.09 12.83 -15.70
CA LYS A 88 -11.80 13.47 -16.82
C LYS A 88 -12.05 14.97 -16.60
N GLN A 89 -12.35 15.38 -15.37
CA GLN A 89 -12.54 16.78 -15.00
C GLN A 89 -11.22 17.56 -14.83
N ASN A 90 -10.06 16.92 -14.99
CA ASN A 90 -8.73 17.47 -14.71
C ASN A 90 -8.60 17.98 -13.26
N ALA A 91 -8.88 17.12 -12.28
CA ALA A 91 -8.53 17.39 -10.89
C ALA A 91 -7.00 17.54 -10.70
N ALA A 92 -6.61 18.34 -9.70
CA ALA A 92 -5.19 18.58 -9.38
C ALA A 92 -4.56 17.43 -8.61
N ALA A 93 -5.35 16.69 -7.83
CA ALA A 93 -4.96 15.49 -7.09
C ALA A 93 -6.19 14.71 -6.63
N VAL A 94 -6.00 13.45 -6.25
CA VAL A 94 -6.93 12.68 -5.39
C VAL A 94 -6.21 12.36 -4.08
N LEU A 95 -6.91 12.49 -2.95
CA LEU A 95 -6.43 12.21 -1.61
C LEU A 95 -7.34 11.15 -0.96
N ILE A 96 -6.80 9.95 -0.77
CA ILE A 96 -7.50 8.79 -0.20
C ILE A 96 -7.21 8.72 1.29
N LEU A 97 -8.25 8.65 2.11
CA LEU A 97 -8.15 8.39 3.55
C LEU A 97 -8.37 6.90 3.83
N LEU A 98 -7.40 6.25 4.47
CA LEU A 98 -7.44 4.85 4.90
C LEU A 98 -7.80 4.74 6.39
N PRO A 99 -8.84 3.99 6.77
CA PRO A 99 -9.15 3.78 8.18
C PRO A 99 -8.04 2.99 8.88
N GLN A 100 -7.70 3.40 10.11
CA GLN A 100 -6.68 2.71 10.93
C GLN A 100 -7.04 1.24 11.21
N ASN A 101 -8.33 0.92 11.25
CA ASN A 101 -8.84 -0.44 11.45
C ASN A 101 -9.55 -0.97 10.20
N ILE A 102 -8.77 -1.52 9.26
CA ILE A 102 -9.28 -2.16 8.04
C ILE A 102 -10.28 -3.28 8.37
N SER A 103 -10.10 -4.01 9.48
CA SER A 103 -10.99 -5.09 9.92
C SER A 103 -12.38 -4.63 10.40
N SER A 104 -12.63 -3.32 10.51
CA SER A 104 -14.00 -2.78 10.71
C SER A 104 -14.71 -2.42 9.40
N VAL A 105 -14.04 -2.51 8.25
CA VAL A 105 -14.60 -2.20 6.94
C VAL A 105 -15.22 -3.46 6.32
N PRO A 106 -16.44 -3.38 5.76
CA PRO A 106 -17.04 -4.48 5.00
C PRO A 106 -16.17 -4.97 3.83
N GLU A 107 -16.14 -6.29 3.62
CA GLU A 107 -15.29 -6.96 2.63
C GLU A 107 -15.58 -6.53 1.18
N ASP A 108 -16.83 -6.16 0.87
CA ASP A 108 -17.24 -5.65 -0.44
C ASP A 108 -16.64 -4.28 -0.76
N ILE A 109 -16.53 -3.41 0.24
CA ILE A 109 -15.84 -2.12 0.12
C ILE A 109 -14.33 -2.34 -0.03
N VAL A 110 -13.74 -3.26 0.74
CA VAL A 110 -12.33 -3.62 0.63
C VAL A 110 -12.00 -4.15 -0.77
N GLN A 111 -12.78 -5.10 -1.29
CA GLN A 111 -12.59 -5.62 -2.64
C GLN A 111 -12.79 -4.52 -3.70
N GLY A 112 -13.85 -3.72 -3.60
CA GLY A 112 -14.13 -2.62 -4.54
C GLY A 112 -13.01 -1.57 -4.58
N PHE A 113 -12.38 -1.28 -3.44
CA PHE A 113 -11.19 -0.45 -3.38
C PHE A 113 -10.00 -1.09 -4.12
N MET A 114 -9.75 -2.38 -3.90
CA MET A 114 -8.61 -3.10 -4.49
C MET A 114 -8.74 -3.24 -6.02
N VAL A 115 -9.96 -3.40 -6.55
CA VAL A 115 -10.28 -3.26 -7.98
C VAL A 115 -9.82 -1.89 -8.50
N ALA A 116 -10.24 -0.81 -7.83
CA ALA A 116 -9.96 0.56 -8.25
C ALA A 116 -8.47 0.93 -8.14
N GLU A 117 -7.79 0.50 -7.08
CA GLU A 117 -6.35 0.66 -6.86
C GLU A 117 -5.54 0.00 -7.99
N SER A 118 -5.83 -1.27 -8.28
CA SER A 118 -5.17 -2.02 -9.35
C SER A 118 -5.35 -1.35 -10.72
N GLN A 119 -6.57 -0.89 -11.02
CA GLN A 119 -6.86 -0.19 -12.28
C GLN A 119 -6.29 1.23 -12.37
N ALA A 120 -6.02 1.89 -11.24
CA ALA A 120 -5.34 3.19 -11.19
C ALA A 120 -3.82 3.02 -11.39
N LEU A 121 -3.19 2.06 -10.71
CA LEU A 121 -1.76 1.76 -10.82
C LEU A 121 -1.34 1.40 -12.26
N GLN A 122 -2.15 0.60 -12.96
CA GLN A 122 -1.79 0.10 -14.29
C GLN A 122 -1.69 1.18 -15.38
N LYS A 123 -2.32 2.36 -15.21
CA LYS A 123 -2.50 3.37 -16.27
C LYS A 123 -1.65 4.62 -16.01
N GLU A 124 -0.92 5.12 -17.03
CA GLU A 124 -0.24 6.43 -16.93
C GLU A 124 -1.25 7.55 -16.59
N THR A 125 -0.94 8.32 -15.54
CA THR A 125 -1.70 9.51 -15.14
C THR A 125 -0.78 10.68 -14.80
N LEU A 126 -1.22 11.89 -15.15
CA LEU A 126 -0.59 13.13 -14.70
C LEU A 126 -1.23 13.66 -13.40
N MET A 127 -2.44 13.19 -13.05
CA MET A 127 -3.10 13.50 -11.79
C MET A 127 -2.50 12.62 -10.68
N PRO A 128 -1.86 13.19 -9.64
CA PRO A 128 -1.34 12.41 -8.54
C PRO A 128 -2.46 11.85 -7.66
N VAL A 129 -2.34 10.57 -7.32
CA VAL A 129 -3.12 9.93 -6.24
C VAL A 129 -2.25 9.85 -5.00
N TYR A 130 -2.80 10.31 -3.89
CA TYR A 130 -2.21 10.30 -2.56
C TYR A 130 -3.05 9.45 -1.62
N VAL A 131 -2.41 8.84 -0.62
CA VAL A 131 -3.03 7.96 0.36
C VAL A 131 -2.54 8.33 1.75
N VAL A 132 -3.43 8.43 2.74
CA VAL A 132 -3.13 8.90 4.10
C VAL A 132 -3.85 8.00 5.10
N PRO A 133 -3.24 7.59 6.22
CA PRO A 133 -4.00 7.04 7.34
C PRO A 133 -4.96 8.10 7.91
N GLU A 134 -6.17 7.68 8.32
CA GLU A 134 -7.12 8.56 9.00
C GLU A 134 -6.57 9.02 10.36
N ASP A 135 -6.75 10.31 10.63
CA ASP A 135 -6.48 10.99 11.91
C ASP A 135 -7.67 11.91 12.23
N ASP A 136 -7.93 12.16 13.52
CA ASP A 136 -9.10 12.93 13.98
C ASP A 136 -9.16 14.33 13.34
N GLN A 137 -8.01 14.97 13.10
CA GLN A 137 -7.96 16.29 12.45
C GLN A 137 -8.25 16.22 10.95
N LEU A 138 -7.81 15.15 10.26
CA LEU A 138 -8.15 14.91 8.85
C LEU A 138 -9.63 14.58 8.67
N LEU A 139 -10.19 13.78 9.57
CA LEU A 139 -11.61 13.42 9.60
C LEU A 139 -12.48 14.67 9.77
N CYS A 140 -12.16 15.51 10.75
CA CYS A 140 -12.83 16.79 10.98
C CYS A 140 -12.79 17.70 9.73
N MET A 141 -11.63 17.85 9.07
CA MET A 141 -11.51 18.67 7.86
C MET A 141 -12.21 18.06 6.63
N TYR A 142 -12.25 16.73 6.48
CA TYR A 142 -13.04 16.05 5.44
C TYR A 142 -14.54 16.27 5.64
N GLU A 143 -15.01 16.25 6.89
CA GLU A 143 -16.41 16.57 7.22
C GLU A 143 -16.74 18.03 6.92
N GLU A 144 -15.85 18.98 7.23
CA GLU A 144 -16.02 20.38 6.84
C GLU A 144 -16.07 20.57 5.30
N VAL A 145 -15.20 19.90 4.54
CA VAL A 145 -15.23 19.93 3.07
C VAL A 145 -16.54 19.33 2.52
N THR A 146 -17.02 18.23 3.12
CA THR A 146 -18.25 17.55 2.68
C THR A 146 -19.50 18.36 3.04
N GLN A 147 -19.55 19.00 4.21
CA GLN A 147 -20.60 19.96 4.55
C GLN A 147 -20.53 21.22 3.66
N ALA A 148 -19.32 21.67 3.30
CA ALA A 148 -19.11 22.81 2.40
C ALA A 148 -19.52 22.53 0.94
N ALA A 149 -19.59 21.28 0.50
CA ALA A 149 -20.21 20.93 -0.78
C ALA A 149 -21.72 21.25 -0.77
N ALA A 150 -22.40 20.99 0.36
CA ALA A 150 -23.83 21.30 0.54
C ALA A 150 -24.11 22.79 0.77
N THR A 151 -23.27 23.50 1.52
CA THR A 151 -23.51 24.91 1.94
C THR A 151 -22.72 25.95 1.15
N LYS A 152 -21.72 25.56 0.36
CA LYS A 152 -20.76 26.42 -0.35
C LYS A 152 -20.01 27.42 0.54
N SER A 153 -19.94 27.15 1.85
CA SER A 153 -19.58 28.15 2.88
C SER A 153 -18.17 28.01 3.48
N ALA A 154 -17.36 27.04 3.06
CA ALA A 154 -15.96 26.91 3.49
C ALA A 154 -15.06 26.47 2.32
N SER A 155 -13.76 26.71 2.49
CA SER A 155 -12.71 26.24 1.59
C SER A 155 -11.50 25.79 2.41
N VAL A 156 -10.89 24.70 1.97
CA VAL A 156 -9.72 24.08 2.60
C VAL A 156 -8.66 23.95 1.51
N LEU A 157 -7.38 24.13 1.83
CA LEU A 157 -6.30 24.22 0.85
C LEU A 157 -5.22 23.18 1.17
N VAL A 158 -4.97 22.25 0.26
CA VAL A 158 -3.89 21.26 0.38
C VAL A 158 -2.66 21.76 -0.37
N ARG A 159 -1.54 21.86 0.34
CA ARG A 159 -0.18 22.04 -0.21
C ARG A 159 0.61 20.74 0.00
N GLY A 160 1.47 20.38 -0.96
CA GLY A 160 2.38 19.23 -0.84
C GLY A 160 3.85 19.59 -1.03
N GLU A 161 4.72 18.96 -0.24
CA GLU A 161 6.18 19.03 -0.29
C GLU A 161 6.76 17.60 -0.15
N ARG A 162 8.04 17.31 -0.47
CA ARG A 162 8.49 15.98 -1.01
C ARG A 162 9.33 15.08 -0.06
N ASP A 163 9.03 13.75 0.07
CA ASP A 163 9.91 12.65 0.61
C ASP A 163 9.45 11.21 0.16
N THR A 164 9.65 10.08 0.88
CA THR A 164 9.33 8.66 0.45
C THR A 164 8.58 7.66 1.43
N TRP A 165 7.68 6.75 0.93
CA TRP A 165 7.03 5.57 1.62
C TRP A 165 6.15 4.69 0.65
N LEU A 166 5.73 3.45 1.01
CA LEU A 166 4.78 2.58 0.23
C LEU A 166 4.16 1.44 1.07
N ALA A 167 3.44 0.49 0.45
CA ALA A 167 2.73 -0.64 1.10
C ALA A 167 3.61 -1.70 1.81
N TYR A 168 3.02 -2.40 2.78
CA TYR A 168 3.62 -3.54 3.51
C TYR A 168 3.58 -4.85 2.71
N GLY A 169 2.37 -5.39 2.49
CA GLY A 169 2.12 -6.71 1.92
C GLY A 169 2.43 -7.84 2.91
N ALA A 170 1.41 -8.35 3.59
CA ALA A 170 1.54 -9.45 4.53
C ALA A 170 1.41 -10.81 3.82
N ASP A 171 0.29 -11.06 3.11
CA ASP A 171 0.16 -12.29 2.33
C ASP A 171 0.99 -12.20 1.04
N SER A 172 0.90 -11.08 0.29
CA SER A 172 1.60 -10.92 -0.99
C SER A 172 3.11 -11.04 -0.81
N ASN A 173 3.66 -12.20 -1.20
CA ASN A 173 5.01 -12.69 -0.90
C ASN A 173 5.41 -12.83 0.59
N GLY A 174 4.85 -12.06 1.53
CA GLY A 174 5.33 -12.05 2.94
C GLY A 174 5.13 -13.38 3.67
N SER A 175 4.00 -14.03 3.43
CA SER A 175 3.72 -15.40 3.86
C SER A 175 4.70 -16.41 3.24
N GLY A 176 5.06 -16.24 1.96
CA GLY A 176 6.04 -17.06 1.26
C GLY A 176 7.45 -16.96 1.87
N VAL A 177 7.88 -15.76 2.25
CA VAL A 177 9.16 -15.54 2.98
C VAL A 177 9.12 -16.16 4.37
N THR A 178 7.99 -16.10 5.09
CA THR A 178 7.84 -16.78 6.39
C THR A 178 7.95 -18.30 6.24
N ILE A 179 7.31 -18.89 5.24
CA ILE A 179 7.44 -20.33 4.94
C ILE A 179 8.90 -20.66 4.59
N LEU A 180 9.57 -19.84 3.77
CA LEU A 180 10.97 -20.04 3.39
C LEU A 180 11.90 -20.09 4.63
N LEU A 181 11.76 -19.15 5.56
CA LEU A 181 12.56 -19.10 6.79
C LEU A 181 12.30 -20.27 7.74
N GLU A 182 11.06 -20.79 7.78
CA GLU A 182 10.74 -21.96 8.59
C GLU A 182 11.22 -23.26 7.92
N LEU A 183 11.16 -23.38 6.59
CA LEU A 183 11.78 -24.48 5.84
C LEU A 183 13.30 -24.52 6.07
N VAL A 184 13.97 -23.37 6.09
CA VAL A 184 15.40 -23.27 6.43
C VAL A 184 15.69 -23.87 7.80
N ARG A 185 14.92 -23.52 8.84
CA ARG A 185 15.05 -24.12 10.19
C ARG A 185 14.84 -25.63 10.18
N LEU A 186 13.76 -26.09 9.55
CA LEU A 186 13.39 -27.51 9.53
C LEU A 186 14.44 -28.37 8.80
N PHE A 187 14.91 -27.93 7.65
CA PHE A 187 15.92 -28.67 6.88
C PHE A 187 17.33 -28.53 7.45
N HIS A 188 17.68 -27.43 8.12
CA HIS A 188 18.93 -27.34 8.89
C HIS A 188 19.07 -28.50 9.89
N HIS A 189 18.04 -28.78 10.70
CA HIS A 189 18.11 -29.88 11.66
C HIS A 189 18.25 -31.26 11.00
N LEU A 190 17.60 -31.48 9.84
CA LEU A 190 17.73 -32.73 9.09
C LEU A 190 19.10 -32.89 8.41
N TYR A 191 19.73 -31.79 7.98
CA TYR A 191 21.04 -31.78 7.30
C TYR A 191 22.22 -31.62 8.27
N SER A 192 21.96 -31.49 9.58
CA SER A 192 23.00 -31.34 10.60
C SER A 192 23.79 -32.64 10.87
N ASP A 193 23.20 -33.81 10.62
CA ASP A 193 23.89 -35.10 10.70
C ASP A 193 24.08 -35.65 9.27
N PRO A 194 25.33 -35.92 8.82
CA PRO A 194 25.60 -36.50 7.50
C PRO A 194 24.86 -37.81 7.22
N ARG A 195 24.42 -38.54 8.26
CA ARG A 195 23.64 -39.80 8.13
C ARG A 195 22.17 -39.56 7.80
N SER A 196 21.63 -38.38 8.11
CA SER A 196 20.27 -37.96 7.75
C SER A 196 20.22 -37.00 6.57
N GLN A 197 21.35 -36.69 5.93
CA GLN A 197 21.38 -35.88 4.70
C GLN A 197 20.68 -36.60 3.55
N ALA A 198 19.75 -35.93 2.86
CA ALA A 198 19.09 -36.47 1.66
C ALA A 198 20.00 -36.39 0.42
N PRO A 199 19.77 -37.22 -0.63
CA PRO A 199 20.54 -37.20 -1.88
C PRO A 199 20.37 -35.93 -2.75
N TYR A 200 19.61 -34.94 -2.27
CA TYR A 200 19.43 -33.64 -2.91
C TYR A 200 20.08 -32.54 -2.08
N HIS A 201 20.62 -31.52 -2.73
CA HIS A 201 21.04 -30.28 -2.07
C HIS A 201 19.91 -29.24 -2.14
N LEU A 202 19.64 -28.55 -1.04
CA LEU A 202 18.72 -27.42 -1.01
C LEU A 202 19.49 -26.11 -1.12
N LEU A 203 19.08 -25.26 -2.06
CA LEU A 203 19.51 -23.88 -2.18
C LEU A 203 18.32 -22.98 -1.86
N PHE A 204 18.45 -22.16 -0.83
CA PHE A 204 17.45 -21.15 -0.49
C PHE A 204 17.87 -19.80 -1.06
N SER A 205 16.95 -19.09 -1.70
CA SER A 205 17.17 -17.76 -2.27
C SER A 205 16.01 -16.85 -1.92
N LEU A 206 16.29 -15.58 -1.62
CA LEU A 206 15.31 -14.55 -1.30
C LEU A 206 15.54 -13.35 -2.22
N THR A 207 14.65 -13.18 -3.19
CA THR A 207 14.84 -12.27 -4.33
C THR A 207 14.15 -10.91 -4.11
N GLY A 208 14.90 -9.83 -4.38
CA GLY A 208 14.34 -8.48 -4.40
C GLY A 208 13.52 -8.19 -5.66
N GLY A 209 12.46 -7.39 -5.54
CA GLY A 209 11.75 -6.83 -6.70
C GLY A 209 10.87 -7.79 -7.50
N GLY A 210 10.25 -8.77 -6.85
CA GLY A 210 9.25 -9.66 -7.47
C GLY A 210 8.17 -8.92 -8.27
N LYS A 211 7.51 -7.91 -7.67
CA LYS A 211 6.49 -7.06 -8.34
C LYS A 211 7.02 -6.34 -9.59
N TYR A 212 8.33 -6.07 -9.66
CA TYR A 212 8.97 -5.41 -10.80
C TYR A 212 9.51 -6.45 -11.79
N ASN A 213 8.63 -7.33 -12.27
CA ASN A 213 8.95 -8.35 -13.27
C ASN A 213 10.07 -9.32 -12.81
N PHE A 214 10.13 -9.65 -11.51
CA PHE A 214 11.11 -10.55 -10.91
C PHE A 214 12.57 -10.17 -11.19
N LEU A 215 12.90 -8.88 -10.95
CA LEU A 215 14.20 -8.30 -11.32
C LEU A 215 15.39 -8.94 -10.60
N GLY A 216 15.31 -9.16 -9.29
CA GLY A 216 16.39 -9.79 -8.53
C GLY A 216 16.66 -11.23 -8.99
N THR A 217 15.59 -11.99 -9.25
CA THR A 217 15.63 -13.33 -9.83
C THR A 217 16.28 -13.33 -11.21
N LYS A 218 15.95 -12.35 -12.06
CA LYS A 218 16.56 -12.17 -13.38
C LYS A 218 18.07 -11.90 -13.27
N ARG A 219 18.49 -10.93 -12.45
CA ARG A 219 19.91 -10.58 -12.27
C ARG A 219 20.72 -11.75 -11.71
N TRP A 220 20.19 -12.46 -10.72
CA TRP A 220 20.83 -13.66 -10.18
C TRP A 220 20.98 -14.77 -11.24
N LEU A 221 19.97 -14.98 -12.10
CA LEU A 221 20.04 -15.94 -13.22
C LEU A 221 20.99 -15.51 -14.35
N GLU A 222 21.24 -14.22 -14.55
CA GLU A 222 22.24 -13.73 -15.51
C GLU A 222 23.65 -14.03 -14.97
N GLU A 223 23.96 -13.54 -13.76
CA GLU A 223 25.27 -13.74 -13.11
C GLU A 223 25.64 -15.22 -12.96
N ASN A 224 24.70 -16.07 -12.55
CA ASN A 224 24.98 -17.48 -12.22
C ASN A 224 24.83 -18.46 -13.38
N MET A 225 24.42 -18.01 -14.59
CA MET A 225 24.32 -18.88 -15.78
C MET A 225 25.22 -18.46 -16.92
N ASP A 226 25.48 -17.17 -17.10
CA ASP A 226 26.24 -16.71 -18.27
C ASP A 226 27.76 -16.99 -18.14
N HIS A 227 28.21 -17.42 -16.96
CA HIS A 227 29.53 -18.04 -16.70
C HIS A 227 29.50 -19.56 -16.95
N ALA A 228 29.69 -19.95 -18.22
CA ALA A 228 29.52 -21.33 -18.69
C ALA A 228 30.41 -22.40 -18.01
N GLU A 229 31.54 -22.03 -17.39
CA GLU A 229 32.47 -22.97 -16.74
C GLU A 229 32.24 -23.14 -15.23
N SER A 230 31.35 -22.34 -14.61
CA SER A 230 31.10 -22.37 -13.15
C SER A 230 29.64 -22.57 -12.75
N SER A 231 28.70 -22.65 -13.71
CA SER A 231 27.27 -22.70 -13.41
C SER A 231 26.82 -24.08 -12.88
N LEU A 232 26.71 -24.19 -11.55
CA LEU A 232 26.06 -25.30 -10.86
C LEU A 232 24.58 -25.52 -11.29
N LEU A 233 23.98 -24.54 -11.96
CA LEU A 233 22.54 -24.49 -12.27
C LEU A 233 22.15 -25.21 -13.57
N HIS A 234 23.11 -25.49 -14.46
CA HIS A 234 22.81 -25.92 -15.83
C HIS A 234 22.29 -27.35 -15.94
N ASP A 235 22.95 -28.32 -15.30
CA ASP A 235 22.63 -29.76 -15.43
C ASP A 235 22.14 -30.42 -14.12
N ASN A 236 22.38 -29.82 -12.95
CA ASN A 236 22.15 -30.46 -11.64
C ASN A 236 20.84 -30.05 -10.94
N VAL A 237 20.04 -29.14 -11.51
CA VAL A 237 18.83 -28.61 -10.85
C VAL A 237 17.60 -29.49 -11.15
N ALA A 238 17.17 -30.26 -10.14
CA ALA A 238 15.97 -31.10 -10.24
C ALA A 238 14.69 -30.29 -10.49
N PHE A 239 14.45 -29.24 -9.69
CA PHE A 239 13.47 -28.17 -9.95
C PHE A 239 13.67 -26.97 -9.01
N VAL A 240 13.02 -25.86 -9.33
CA VAL A 240 12.86 -24.67 -8.47
C VAL A 240 11.40 -24.55 -8.02
N LEU A 241 11.18 -24.51 -6.70
CA LEU A 241 9.89 -24.20 -6.08
C LEU A 241 9.90 -22.73 -5.62
N CYS A 242 9.03 -21.91 -6.21
CA CYS A 242 8.78 -20.54 -5.78
C CYS A 242 7.54 -20.50 -4.85
N LEU A 243 7.56 -19.64 -3.83
CA LEU A 243 6.47 -19.50 -2.85
C LEU A 243 5.94 -18.07 -2.86
N ASP A 244 4.68 -17.86 -3.24
CA ASP A 244 4.02 -16.55 -3.29
C ASP A 244 2.61 -16.67 -2.70
N SER A 245 2.22 -15.78 -1.78
CA SER A 245 0.84 -15.63 -1.29
C SER A 245 0.19 -16.94 -0.80
N LEU A 246 0.51 -17.35 0.44
CA LEU A 246 0.14 -18.63 1.05
C LEU A 246 -0.46 -18.51 2.47
N ALA A 247 -0.96 -17.33 2.88
CA ALA A 247 -1.60 -17.16 4.19
C ALA A 247 -3.14 -17.29 4.18
N THR A 248 -3.85 -16.73 3.20
CA THR A 248 -5.30 -16.46 3.36
C THR A 248 -6.22 -17.55 2.79
N GLY A 249 -5.88 -18.16 1.66
CA GLY A 249 -6.75 -19.10 0.94
C GLY A 249 -6.80 -20.52 1.49
N ASP A 250 -7.92 -21.21 1.23
CA ASP A 250 -8.11 -22.66 1.45
C ASP A 250 -7.97 -23.50 0.18
N GLU A 251 -7.73 -22.83 -0.96
CA GLU A 251 -7.35 -23.42 -2.23
C GLU A 251 -5.83 -23.22 -2.44
N LEU A 252 -5.17 -24.17 -3.08
CA LEU A 252 -3.74 -24.14 -3.41
C LEU A 252 -3.55 -24.45 -4.89
N PHE A 253 -2.97 -23.49 -5.60
CA PHE A 253 -2.71 -23.55 -7.02
C PHE A 253 -1.21 -23.70 -7.29
N LEU A 254 -0.86 -24.72 -8.07
CA LEU A 254 0.47 -24.92 -8.58
C LEU A 254 0.58 -24.37 -10.01
N HIS A 255 1.28 -23.26 -10.15
CA HIS A 255 1.48 -22.60 -11.44
C HIS A 255 2.67 -23.19 -12.17
N VAL A 256 2.43 -23.71 -13.38
CA VAL A 256 3.43 -24.37 -14.22
C VAL A 256 3.52 -23.74 -15.61
N SER A 257 4.75 -23.44 -16.05
CA SER A 257 5.05 -22.87 -17.37
C SER A 257 5.02 -23.90 -18.52
N ARG A 258 5.11 -25.18 -18.16
CA ARG A 258 5.03 -26.37 -19.03
C ARG A 258 4.44 -27.52 -18.21
N PRO A 259 3.55 -28.36 -18.75
CA PRO A 259 3.04 -29.51 -18.01
C PRO A 259 4.18 -30.51 -17.70
N PRO A 260 4.36 -30.93 -16.43
CA PRO A 260 5.43 -31.84 -16.04
C PRO A 260 5.17 -33.24 -16.60
N LYS A 261 6.20 -33.87 -17.20
CA LYS A 261 6.07 -35.20 -17.79
C LYS A 261 6.21 -36.30 -16.73
N PRO A 262 5.49 -37.44 -16.86
CA PRO A 262 5.75 -38.62 -16.04
C PRO A 262 7.24 -39.01 -16.04
N GLY A 263 7.77 -39.40 -14.89
CA GLY A 263 9.18 -39.71 -14.69
C GLY A 263 10.09 -38.49 -14.47
N THR A 264 9.59 -37.25 -14.55
CA THR A 264 10.37 -36.06 -14.12
C THR A 264 10.33 -35.86 -12.61
N PRO A 265 11.37 -35.27 -11.99
CA PRO A 265 11.35 -34.95 -10.56
C PRO A 265 10.22 -33.98 -10.18
N GLN A 266 9.87 -33.04 -11.07
CA GLN A 266 8.69 -32.17 -10.91
C GLN A 266 7.41 -32.98 -10.74
N TYR A 267 7.16 -33.95 -11.62
CA TYR A 267 5.97 -34.79 -11.58
C TYR A 267 5.91 -35.63 -10.29
N SER A 268 7.04 -36.21 -9.87
CA SER A 268 7.14 -36.96 -8.61
C SER A 268 6.81 -36.09 -7.38
N PHE A 269 7.37 -34.88 -7.29
CA PHE A 269 7.06 -33.93 -6.21
C PHE A 269 5.56 -33.59 -6.14
N ILE A 270 4.93 -33.36 -7.30
CA ILE A 270 3.50 -33.02 -7.38
C ILE A 270 2.64 -34.18 -6.89
N GLN A 271 2.98 -35.42 -7.28
CA GLN A 271 2.30 -36.61 -6.76
C GLN A 271 2.44 -36.75 -5.23
N GLN A 272 3.60 -36.42 -4.65
CA GLN A 272 3.77 -36.43 -3.19
C GLN A 272 2.92 -35.35 -2.50
N LEU A 273 2.82 -34.17 -3.10
CA LEU A 273 2.02 -33.05 -2.58
C LEU A 273 0.51 -33.35 -2.66
N GLU A 274 0.02 -33.88 -3.78
CA GLU A 274 -1.35 -34.37 -3.94
C GLU A 274 -1.69 -35.47 -2.92
N GLN A 275 -0.78 -36.40 -2.66
CA GLN A 275 -0.95 -37.46 -1.66
C GLN A 275 -0.99 -36.92 -0.23
N ILE A 276 -0.18 -35.91 0.11
CA ILE A 276 -0.22 -35.28 1.45
C ILE A 276 -1.54 -34.52 1.65
N ILE A 277 -1.97 -33.74 0.66
CA ILE A 277 -3.22 -32.97 0.74
C ILE A 277 -4.42 -33.92 0.87
N SER A 278 -4.54 -34.91 -0.01
CA SER A 278 -5.66 -35.86 0.02
C SER A 278 -5.70 -36.74 1.27
N ALA A 279 -4.56 -37.09 1.86
CA ALA A 279 -4.50 -37.89 3.08
C ALA A 279 -4.75 -37.07 4.37
N ARG A 280 -4.11 -35.90 4.51
CA ARG A 280 -4.08 -35.14 5.77
C ARG A 280 -4.97 -33.89 5.80
N PHE A 281 -5.30 -33.33 4.64
CA PHE A 281 -5.99 -32.05 4.50
C PHE A 281 -7.09 -32.08 3.42
N PRO A 282 -8.03 -33.05 3.45
CA PRO A 282 -8.99 -33.28 2.36
C PRO A 282 -9.98 -32.13 2.09
N TRP A 283 -10.01 -31.09 2.93
CA TRP A 283 -10.76 -29.86 2.70
C TRP A 283 -9.99 -28.80 1.89
N VAL A 284 -8.67 -28.96 1.73
CA VAL A 284 -7.85 -28.06 0.91
C VAL A 284 -7.98 -28.48 -0.54
N ARG A 285 -8.48 -27.58 -1.40
CA ARG A 285 -8.59 -27.83 -2.83
C ARG A 285 -7.23 -27.60 -3.48
N PHE A 286 -6.68 -28.61 -4.13
CA PHE A 286 -5.46 -28.49 -4.91
C PHE A 286 -5.78 -28.46 -6.41
N GLY A 287 -5.13 -27.56 -7.15
CA GLY A 287 -5.24 -27.46 -8.60
C GLY A 287 -3.90 -27.13 -9.26
N THR A 288 -3.65 -27.66 -10.46
CA THR A 288 -2.48 -27.28 -11.27
C THR A 288 -2.91 -26.35 -12.41
N VAL A 289 -2.37 -25.14 -12.42
CA VAL A 289 -2.68 -24.08 -13.39
C VAL A 289 -1.54 -23.96 -14.39
N HIS A 290 -1.82 -24.21 -15.66
CA HIS A 290 -0.80 -24.12 -16.73
C HIS A 290 -0.96 -22.81 -17.52
N LYS A 291 0.00 -21.90 -17.39
CA LYS A 291 0.17 -20.73 -18.27
C LYS A 291 1.40 -20.92 -19.15
N LYS A 292 1.23 -20.95 -20.46
CA LYS A 292 2.35 -20.91 -21.40
C LYS A 292 3.01 -19.52 -21.36
N ILE A 293 4.33 -19.46 -21.19
CA ILE A 293 5.10 -18.22 -21.22
C ILE A 293 4.89 -17.51 -22.57
N ASN A 294 4.43 -16.26 -22.52
CA ASN A 294 4.32 -15.39 -23.69
C ASN A 294 5.54 -14.47 -23.77
N LEU A 295 6.33 -14.59 -24.84
CA LEU A 295 7.53 -13.76 -25.06
C LEU A 295 7.20 -12.33 -25.53
N GLN A 296 5.94 -12.03 -25.82
CA GLN A 296 5.46 -10.69 -26.21
C GLN A 296 4.90 -9.89 -25.02
N GLU A 297 4.68 -10.53 -23.86
CA GLU A 297 4.27 -9.84 -22.63
C GLU A 297 5.49 -9.20 -21.95
N ALA A 298 5.48 -7.87 -21.79
CA ALA A 298 6.54 -7.16 -21.06
C ALA A 298 6.62 -7.55 -19.57
N THR A 299 5.50 -8.02 -18.99
CA THR A 299 5.37 -8.44 -17.59
C THR A 299 5.11 -9.94 -17.48
N LEU A 300 5.94 -10.65 -16.74
CA LEU A 300 5.70 -12.04 -16.35
C LEU A 300 4.65 -12.14 -15.24
N ALA A 301 3.95 -13.28 -15.20
CA ALA A 301 2.93 -13.61 -14.21
C ALA A 301 3.53 -14.17 -12.91
N TRP A 302 4.52 -15.06 -13.01
CA TRP A 302 5.05 -15.81 -11.88
C TRP A 302 6.57 -15.95 -11.97
N GLU A 303 7.24 -16.02 -10.82
CA GLU A 303 8.71 -16.04 -10.75
C GLU A 303 9.31 -17.23 -11.51
N HIS A 304 8.65 -18.39 -11.49
CA HIS A 304 9.09 -19.58 -12.20
C HIS A 304 9.13 -19.41 -13.74
N GLU A 305 8.46 -18.39 -14.31
CA GLU A 305 8.57 -18.07 -15.74
C GLU A 305 9.98 -17.57 -16.11
N ARG A 306 10.70 -16.89 -15.19
CA ARG A 306 12.12 -16.51 -15.40
C ARG A 306 13.02 -17.73 -15.53
N TYR A 307 12.87 -18.70 -14.63
CA TYR A 307 13.57 -19.98 -14.68
C TYR A 307 13.22 -20.75 -15.98
N GLY A 308 11.94 -20.80 -16.33
CA GLY A 308 11.45 -21.45 -17.55
C GLY A 308 11.96 -20.83 -18.87
N MET A 309 12.27 -19.54 -18.89
CA MET A 309 12.96 -18.86 -20.01
C MET A 309 14.39 -19.38 -20.19
N LYS A 310 15.19 -19.44 -19.10
CA LYS A 310 16.55 -20.02 -19.08
C LYS A 310 16.55 -21.58 -19.09
N ARG A 311 15.39 -22.21 -19.38
CA ARG A 311 15.14 -23.67 -19.45
C ARG A 311 15.20 -24.45 -18.13
N ILE A 312 15.43 -23.79 -16.99
CA ILE A 312 15.43 -24.45 -15.67
C ILE A 312 13.99 -24.91 -15.33
N PRO A 313 13.79 -26.17 -14.89
CA PRO A 313 12.47 -26.64 -14.45
C PRO A 313 12.05 -25.92 -13.16
N GLY A 314 10.89 -25.25 -13.17
CA GLY A 314 10.35 -24.61 -11.97
C GLY A 314 8.84 -24.38 -12.00
N PHE A 315 8.26 -24.15 -10.83
CA PHE A 315 6.85 -23.88 -10.59
C PHE A 315 6.65 -22.93 -9.38
N THR A 316 5.50 -22.26 -9.31
CA THR A 316 5.13 -21.41 -8.17
C THR A 316 3.92 -22.00 -7.45
N LEU A 317 3.99 -22.16 -6.14
CA LEU A 317 2.85 -22.51 -5.30
C LEU A 317 2.26 -21.24 -4.68
N SER A 318 0.95 -21.02 -4.85
CA SER A 318 0.21 -19.90 -4.27
C SER A 318 -1.24 -20.27 -3.96
N HIS A 319 -1.94 -19.49 -3.14
CA HIS A 319 -3.39 -19.62 -2.97
C HIS A 319 -4.19 -18.87 -4.05
N ILE A 320 -3.51 -18.15 -4.94
CA ILE A 320 -4.10 -17.24 -5.92
C ILE A 320 -4.09 -17.90 -7.31
N GLU A 321 -5.26 -18.12 -7.91
CA GLU A 321 -5.37 -18.67 -9.27
C GLU A 321 -4.91 -17.65 -10.34
N ASN A 322 -5.36 -16.40 -10.26
CA ASN A 322 -5.06 -15.39 -11.28
C ASN A 322 -3.85 -14.51 -10.86
N PRO A 323 -2.74 -14.49 -11.61
CA PRO A 323 -1.56 -13.66 -11.30
C PRO A 323 -1.83 -12.15 -11.29
N LYS A 324 -2.95 -11.69 -11.87
CA LYS A 324 -3.44 -10.30 -11.85
C LYS A 324 -4.51 -10.04 -10.79
N SER A 325 -4.72 -10.96 -9.84
CA SER A 325 -5.66 -10.79 -8.72
C SER A 325 -5.35 -9.54 -7.91
N GLU A 326 -6.41 -8.84 -7.49
CA GLU A 326 -6.36 -7.61 -6.69
C GLU A 326 -5.80 -7.85 -5.28
N LEU A 327 -5.92 -9.08 -4.76
CA LEU A 327 -5.24 -9.54 -3.55
C LEU A 327 -3.71 -9.41 -3.64
N ARG A 328 -3.15 -9.45 -4.87
CA ARG A 328 -1.71 -9.53 -5.08
C ARG A 328 -1.04 -8.15 -5.04
N GLY A 329 -1.09 -7.56 -3.85
CA GLY A 329 -0.19 -6.47 -3.46
C GLY A 329 -0.79 -5.07 -3.45
N SER A 330 -2.09 -4.97 -3.17
CA SER A 330 -2.76 -3.75 -2.65
C SER A 330 -2.04 -3.15 -1.44
N ILE A 331 -2.25 -1.87 -1.17
CA ILE A 331 -1.86 -1.21 0.09
C ILE A 331 -2.56 -1.75 1.34
N LEU A 332 -3.74 -2.38 1.19
CA LEU A 332 -4.51 -2.94 2.32
C LEU A 332 -3.95 -4.27 2.85
N ASP A 333 -3.09 -4.93 2.08
CA ASP A 333 -2.44 -6.21 2.44
C ASP A 333 -1.50 -6.01 3.65
N THR A 334 -2.02 -6.38 4.81
CA THR A 334 -1.50 -6.09 6.16
C THR A 334 -1.75 -7.29 7.07
N MET A 335 -1.06 -7.34 8.21
CA MET A 335 -1.05 -8.51 9.11
C MET A 335 -2.45 -8.95 9.60
N THR A 336 -3.44 -8.06 9.59
CA THR A 336 -4.83 -8.37 9.96
C THR A 336 -5.56 -9.31 8.99
N GLN A 337 -5.08 -9.46 7.76
CA GLN A 337 -5.66 -10.39 6.76
C GLN A 337 -5.09 -11.81 6.87
N VAL A 338 -3.97 -12.02 7.57
CA VAL A 338 -3.20 -13.27 7.58
C VAL A 338 -3.70 -14.26 8.63
N ASP A 339 -4.30 -15.38 8.20
CA ASP A 339 -4.61 -16.49 9.11
C ASP A 339 -3.37 -17.37 9.35
N ILE A 340 -2.76 -17.21 10.52
CA ILE A 340 -1.60 -17.97 10.99
C ILE A 340 -1.87 -19.49 10.95
N ARG A 341 -3.12 -19.96 11.10
CA ARG A 341 -3.45 -21.40 11.05
C ARG A 341 -3.39 -21.96 9.63
N LYS A 342 -3.85 -21.19 8.64
CA LYS A 342 -3.71 -21.55 7.21
C LYS A 342 -2.26 -21.43 6.76
N LEU A 343 -1.53 -20.42 7.23
CA LEU A 343 -0.08 -20.31 7.04
C LEU A 343 0.65 -21.54 7.60
N LYS A 344 0.37 -21.96 8.85
CA LYS A 344 0.92 -23.18 9.46
C LYS A 344 0.60 -24.42 8.63
N ARG A 345 -0.67 -24.62 8.25
CA ARG A 345 -1.13 -25.72 7.38
C ARG A 345 -0.33 -25.78 6.08
N ASN A 346 -0.20 -24.65 5.38
CA ASN A 346 0.50 -24.57 4.11
C ASN A 346 2.02 -24.79 4.28
N THR A 347 2.61 -24.32 5.39
CA THR A 347 4.00 -24.62 5.77
C THR A 347 4.21 -26.13 5.97
N VAL A 348 3.31 -26.81 6.70
CA VAL A 348 3.36 -28.27 6.92
C VAL A 348 3.23 -29.04 5.60
N ILE A 349 2.31 -28.63 4.71
CA ILE A 349 2.15 -29.26 3.39
C ILE A 349 3.44 -29.18 2.58
N VAL A 350 4.05 -27.98 2.47
CA VAL A 350 5.28 -27.79 1.69
C VAL A 350 6.46 -28.54 2.31
N ALA A 351 6.64 -28.46 3.63
CA ALA A 351 7.74 -29.13 4.34
C ALA A 351 7.67 -30.65 4.17
N GLU A 352 6.52 -31.27 4.42
CA GLU A 352 6.32 -32.71 4.26
C GLU A 352 6.45 -33.15 2.78
N SER A 353 5.99 -32.33 1.82
CA SER A 353 6.12 -32.65 0.39
C SER A 353 7.59 -32.70 -0.04
N LEU A 354 8.38 -31.72 0.40
CA LEU A 354 9.83 -31.70 0.16
C LEU A 354 10.50 -32.89 0.84
N ALA A 355 10.21 -33.17 2.11
CA ALA A 355 10.81 -34.30 2.82
C ALA A 355 10.48 -35.66 2.18
N ARG A 356 9.21 -35.91 1.82
CA ARG A 356 8.82 -37.17 1.16
C ARG A 356 9.47 -37.37 -0.20
N PHE A 357 9.57 -36.30 -1.00
CA PHE A 357 10.27 -36.31 -2.27
C PHE A 357 11.78 -36.58 -2.07
N MET A 358 12.44 -35.80 -1.22
CA MET A 358 13.90 -35.82 -1.06
C MET A 358 14.44 -37.13 -0.48
N TYR A 359 13.77 -37.70 0.51
CA TYR A 359 14.16 -39.00 1.10
C TYR A 359 13.57 -40.20 0.34
N ASN A 360 12.74 -39.97 -0.68
CA ASN A 360 11.90 -40.95 -1.35
C ASN A 360 11.21 -41.92 -0.37
N LEU A 361 10.33 -41.36 0.47
CA LEU A 361 9.63 -42.12 1.52
C LEU A 361 8.47 -42.96 0.97
N SER A 362 7.95 -42.58 -0.21
CA SER A 362 6.89 -43.27 -0.94
C SER A 362 7.33 -44.66 -1.40
N ASP A 363 8.44 -44.76 -2.14
CA ASP A 363 8.90 -46.03 -2.70
C ASP A 363 9.45 -46.98 -1.62
N LYS A 364 9.79 -46.43 -0.45
CA LYS A 364 10.21 -47.19 0.76
C LYS A 364 9.02 -47.75 1.56
N GLY A 365 7.79 -47.62 1.08
CA GLY A 365 6.61 -48.20 1.72
C GLY A 365 6.18 -47.52 3.02
N SER A 366 6.54 -46.24 3.23
CA SER A 366 6.10 -45.49 4.41
C SER A 366 4.58 -45.31 4.43
N ALA A 367 3.98 -45.29 5.61
CA ALA A 367 2.55 -45.01 5.76
C ALA A 367 2.18 -43.63 5.16
N LYS A 368 1.05 -43.54 4.46
CA LYS A 368 0.60 -42.30 3.77
C LYS A 368 0.39 -41.12 4.72
N ASP A 369 0.16 -41.39 6.01
CA ASP A 369 -0.04 -40.41 7.07
C ASP A 369 1.23 -40.13 7.90
N MET A 370 2.37 -40.74 7.54
CA MET A 370 3.64 -40.51 8.22
C MET A 370 4.07 -39.05 8.04
N GLN A 371 4.21 -38.35 9.14
CA GLN A 371 4.66 -36.96 9.22
C GLN A 371 6.08 -36.96 9.79
N VAL A 372 7.02 -36.40 9.04
CA VAL A 372 8.44 -36.30 9.38
C VAL A 372 8.67 -35.25 10.48
N PHE A 373 7.98 -34.12 10.39
CA PHE A 373 8.14 -32.99 11.30
C PHE A 373 7.15 -33.09 12.48
N LYS A 374 7.60 -33.65 13.61
CA LYS A 374 6.85 -33.76 14.87
C LYS A 374 7.70 -33.38 16.09
N GLY A 375 7.05 -33.07 17.21
CA GLY A 375 7.72 -32.84 18.49
C GLY A 375 8.59 -31.59 18.46
N SER A 376 9.88 -31.73 18.72
CA SER A 376 10.85 -30.62 18.63
C SER A 376 10.99 -30.03 17.21
N LEU A 377 10.63 -30.80 16.18
CA LEU A 377 10.62 -30.37 14.78
C LEU A 377 9.23 -29.92 14.30
N ASP A 378 8.22 -29.82 15.18
CA ASP A 378 6.93 -29.24 14.78
C ASP A 378 7.04 -27.72 14.49
N ILE A 379 6.08 -27.21 13.74
CA ILE A 379 5.99 -25.81 13.32
C ILE A 379 5.20 -25.03 14.36
N GLN A 380 5.78 -23.95 14.89
CA GLN A 380 5.20 -23.22 16.02
C GLN A 380 4.46 -21.95 15.56
N ASP A 381 3.19 -21.84 15.94
CA ASP A 381 2.31 -20.72 15.57
C ASP A 381 2.88 -19.38 16.05
N ASN A 382 3.47 -19.37 17.25
CA ASN A 382 4.17 -18.22 17.83
C ASN A 382 5.39 -17.78 16.99
N ARG A 383 6.14 -18.72 16.40
CA ARG A 383 7.28 -18.40 15.53
C ARG A 383 6.80 -17.85 14.19
N LEU A 384 5.76 -18.45 13.60
CA LEU A 384 5.15 -17.93 12.38
C LEU A 384 4.58 -16.52 12.60
N SER A 385 3.92 -16.26 13.73
CA SER A 385 3.41 -14.92 14.04
C SER A 385 4.56 -13.91 14.23
N ALA A 386 5.63 -14.27 14.93
CA ALA A 386 6.79 -13.39 15.12
C ALA A 386 7.52 -13.07 13.81
N LEU A 387 7.74 -14.07 12.94
CA LEU A 387 8.32 -13.89 11.61
C LEU A 387 7.43 -12.99 10.73
N MET A 388 6.12 -13.22 10.72
CA MET A 388 5.17 -12.36 10.02
C MET A 388 5.17 -10.93 10.54
N THR A 389 5.17 -10.71 11.86
CA THR A 389 5.26 -9.36 12.46
C THR A 389 6.58 -8.67 12.10
N MET A 390 7.70 -9.39 12.06
CA MET A 390 8.99 -8.85 11.61
C MET A 390 8.94 -8.46 10.11
N ILE A 391 8.43 -9.34 9.24
CA ILE A 391 8.34 -9.09 7.78
C ILE A 391 7.34 -7.97 7.44
N THR A 392 6.31 -7.76 8.27
CA THR A 392 5.29 -6.70 8.09
C THR A 392 5.58 -5.42 8.88
N SER A 393 6.69 -5.34 9.62
CA SER A 393 7.05 -4.15 10.41
C SER A 393 7.39 -2.93 9.54
N VAL A 394 7.91 -3.15 8.32
CA VAL A 394 8.47 -2.12 7.43
C VAL A 394 7.88 -2.27 6.02
N PRO A 395 7.56 -1.17 5.31
CA PRO A 395 7.01 -1.20 3.94
C PRO A 395 7.99 -1.78 2.92
N ARG A 396 7.58 -2.75 2.10
CA ARG A 396 8.52 -3.49 1.22
C ARG A 396 8.69 -2.83 -0.17
N ALA A 397 9.02 -1.54 -0.14
CA ALA A 397 9.31 -0.71 -1.31
C ALA A 397 10.79 -0.81 -1.72
N VAL A 398 11.08 -1.38 -2.89
CA VAL A 398 12.46 -1.62 -3.38
C VAL A 398 13.31 -0.34 -3.44
N GLN A 399 12.71 0.81 -3.74
CA GLN A 399 13.38 2.11 -3.78
C GLN A 399 14.04 2.53 -2.45
N LEU A 400 13.58 1.98 -1.32
CA LEU A 400 13.97 2.41 0.03
C LEU A 400 14.94 1.44 0.72
N MET A 401 15.15 0.25 0.14
CA MET A 401 15.84 -0.86 0.78
C MET A 401 17.32 -0.58 1.12
N ASP A 402 17.98 0.28 0.35
CA ASP A 402 19.36 0.72 0.59
C ASP A 402 19.46 2.17 1.15
N ARG A 403 18.31 2.82 1.45
CA ARG A 403 18.26 4.22 1.91
C ARG A 403 17.89 4.37 3.37
N GLU A 404 16.85 3.66 3.80
CA GLU A 404 16.27 3.82 5.13
C GLU A 404 16.95 2.87 6.13
N PRO A 405 17.17 3.32 7.38
CA PRO A 405 17.79 2.49 8.41
C PRO A 405 16.89 1.32 8.82
N GLU A 406 15.56 1.50 8.79
CA GLU A 406 14.57 0.47 9.13
C GLU A 406 14.62 -0.70 8.14
N HIS A 407 14.65 -0.42 6.83
CA HIS A 407 14.81 -1.43 5.79
C HIS A 407 16.16 -2.14 5.87
N THR A 408 17.23 -1.38 6.12
CA THR A 408 18.58 -1.93 6.30
C THR A 408 18.61 -2.91 7.48
N LEU A 409 17.97 -2.55 8.59
CA LEU A 409 17.84 -3.39 9.79
C LEU A 409 17.01 -4.65 9.50
N LEU A 410 15.87 -4.54 8.79
CA LEU A 410 15.06 -5.69 8.37
C LEU A 410 15.88 -6.68 7.51
N ILE A 411 16.60 -6.18 6.50
CA ILE A 411 17.45 -7.01 5.63
C ILE A 411 18.56 -7.69 6.44
N SER A 412 19.22 -6.97 7.35
CA SER A 412 20.25 -7.56 8.22
C SER A 412 19.69 -8.61 9.19
N SER A 413 18.45 -8.45 9.65
CA SER A 413 17.76 -9.42 10.51
C SER A 413 17.42 -10.70 9.76
N LEU A 414 16.97 -10.58 8.51
CA LEU A 414 16.76 -11.73 7.62
C LEU A 414 18.09 -12.45 7.31
N GLU A 415 19.14 -11.70 7.00
CA GLU A 415 20.50 -12.23 6.78
C GLU A 415 21.04 -12.95 8.03
N GLN A 416 20.71 -12.48 9.23
CA GLN A 416 21.06 -13.10 10.50
C GLN A 416 20.28 -14.40 10.79
N GLU A 417 18.96 -14.46 10.55
CA GLU A 417 18.19 -15.71 10.63
C GLU A 417 18.75 -16.75 9.64
N PHE A 418 19.08 -16.36 8.40
CA PHE A 418 19.75 -17.26 7.46
C PHE A 418 21.11 -17.76 7.99
N LYS A 419 21.96 -16.88 8.52
CA LYS A 419 23.28 -17.25 9.09
C LYS A 419 23.20 -18.09 10.36
N HIS A 420 22.06 -18.11 11.06
CA HIS A 420 21.86 -18.98 12.22
C HIS A 420 21.69 -20.46 11.82
N TYR A 421 21.13 -20.71 10.62
CA TYR A 421 20.79 -22.06 10.14
C TYR A 421 21.63 -22.53 8.94
N LEU A 422 22.21 -21.63 8.13
CA LEU A 422 22.97 -21.95 6.93
C LEU A 422 24.45 -21.57 7.08
N GLN A 423 25.35 -22.48 6.67
CA GLN A 423 26.80 -22.28 6.74
C GLN A 423 27.35 -21.30 5.69
N GLN A 424 26.64 -21.15 4.56
CA GLN A 424 27.01 -20.26 3.46
C GLN A 424 25.81 -19.34 3.17
N VAL A 425 26.01 -18.04 3.35
CA VAL A 425 25.00 -17.00 3.12
C VAL A 425 25.68 -15.82 2.44
N HIS A 426 25.21 -15.46 1.25
CA HIS A 426 25.78 -14.40 0.42
C HIS A 426 24.71 -13.34 0.12
N ARG A 427 24.94 -12.10 0.54
CA ARG A 427 24.12 -10.94 0.16
C ARG A 427 24.63 -10.36 -1.15
N HIS A 428 23.86 -10.53 -2.22
CA HIS A 428 24.06 -9.82 -3.49
C HIS A 428 23.23 -8.53 -3.46
N THR A 429 23.78 -7.41 -3.93
CA THR A 429 23.09 -6.12 -3.98
C THR A 429 23.29 -5.53 -5.37
N PHE A 430 22.19 -5.37 -6.11
CA PHE A 430 22.20 -5.00 -7.52
C PHE A 430 21.82 -3.54 -7.70
N HIS A 431 22.69 -2.74 -8.30
CA HIS A 431 22.34 -1.40 -8.76
C HIS A 431 21.89 -1.43 -10.22
N LEU A 432 20.85 -0.65 -10.54
CA LEU A 432 20.37 -0.46 -11.91
C LEU A 432 21.45 0.24 -12.74
N ASP A 433 21.71 -0.25 -13.96
CA ASP A 433 22.52 0.50 -14.92
C ASP A 433 21.79 1.82 -15.25
N ARG A 434 22.55 2.91 -15.24
CA ARG A 434 22.06 4.26 -15.52
C ARG A 434 21.95 4.56 -17.02
N ARG A 435 22.49 3.69 -17.89
CA ARG A 435 22.52 3.88 -19.35
C ARG A 435 21.28 3.34 -20.06
N ASP A 436 20.88 2.11 -19.76
CA ASP A 436 19.63 1.51 -20.26
C ASP A 436 18.86 0.79 -19.13
N PRO A 437 18.24 1.55 -18.20
CA PRO A 437 17.48 1.02 -17.08
C PRO A 437 16.14 0.40 -17.50
N GLU A 438 16.08 -0.94 -17.54
CA GLU A 438 14.84 -1.72 -17.77
C GLU A 438 13.67 -1.33 -16.86
N ILE A 439 13.96 -0.84 -15.65
CA ILE A 439 13.00 -0.13 -14.81
C ILE A 439 13.56 1.21 -14.38
N THR A 440 12.82 2.28 -14.67
CA THR A 440 13.13 3.63 -14.17
C THR A 440 12.21 3.97 -13.01
N PHE A 441 12.81 4.04 -11.82
CA PHE A 441 12.15 4.53 -10.63
C PHE A 441 12.21 6.04 -10.55
N PHE A 442 11.05 6.67 -10.35
CA PHE A 442 10.98 8.10 -10.04
C PHE A 442 10.94 8.25 -8.52
N ASP A 443 11.76 9.17 -8.02
CA ASP A 443 11.85 9.47 -6.61
C ASP A 443 10.59 10.18 -6.10
N GLN A 444 10.45 10.27 -4.77
CA GLN A 444 9.38 10.96 -4.04
C GLN A 444 8.03 10.20 -3.98
N MET A 445 7.78 9.57 -2.83
CA MET A 445 6.72 8.60 -2.56
C MET A 445 5.91 8.90 -1.27
N LYS A 446 6.42 9.75 -0.38
CA LYS A 446 5.76 10.38 0.78
C LYS A 446 5.80 11.88 0.53
N GLN A 447 4.96 12.62 1.19
CA GLN A 447 4.82 14.04 0.97
C GLN A 447 4.30 14.65 2.27
N PRO A 448 5.11 15.38 3.06
CA PRO A 448 4.56 16.30 4.04
C PRO A 448 3.54 17.21 3.33
N MET A 449 2.30 17.11 3.77
CA MET A 449 1.17 17.87 3.27
C MET A 449 0.64 18.78 4.35
N MET A 450 0.44 20.03 3.96
CA MET A 450 -0.18 21.05 4.80
C MET A 450 -1.62 21.24 4.32
N MET A 451 -2.59 20.94 5.16
CA MET A 451 -3.99 21.29 4.90
C MET A 451 -4.38 22.51 5.73
N TYR A 452 -4.67 23.62 5.04
CA TYR A 452 -5.02 24.90 5.63
C TYR A 452 -6.53 25.14 5.60
N ARG A 453 -7.07 25.68 6.69
CA ARG A 453 -8.45 26.20 6.73
C ARG A 453 -8.47 27.61 6.15
N VAL A 454 -9.06 27.80 4.98
CA VAL A 454 -9.12 29.11 4.31
C VAL A 454 -10.39 29.86 4.73
N LYS A 455 -10.30 31.19 4.79
CA LYS A 455 -11.45 32.03 5.13
C LYS A 455 -12.48 32.02 3.99
N PRO A 456 -13.78 31.85 4.27
CA PRO A 456 -14.83 31.94 3.25
C PRO A 456 -14.92 33.35 2.67
N ALA A 457 -15.17 33.49 1.37
CA ALA A 457 -15.37 34.80 0.72
C ALA A 457 -16.56 35.59 1.29
N THR A 458 -17.51 34.92 1.97
CA THR A 458 -18.59 35.56 2.72
C THR A 458 -18.11 36.34 3.95
N PHE A 459 -16.97 35.98 4.53
CA PHE A 459 -16.35 36.72 5.64
C PHE A 459 -15.89 38.11 5.19
N ASP A 460 -15.23 38.21 4.03
CA ASP A 460 -14.76 39.48 3.50
C ASP A 460 -15.92 40.39 3.08
N LEU A 461 -17.02 39.81 2.58
CA LEU A 461 -18.26 40.54 2.29
C LEU A 461 -18.95 41.04 3.57
N PHE A 462 -18.97 40.24 4.64
CA PHE A 462 -19.46 40.67 5.95
C PHE A 462 -18.58 41.79 6.54
N LEU A 463 -17.26 41.67 6.44
CA LEU A 463 -16.30 42.67 6.91
C LEU A 463 -16.44 43.98 6.12
N GLY A 464 -16.58 43.91 4.78
CA GLY A 464 -16.88 45.05 3.92
C GLY A 464 -18.20 45.73 4.30
N GLY A 465 -19.25 44.95 4.60
CA GLY A 465 -20.51 45.45 5.14
C GLY A 465 -20.35 46.17 6.48
N CYS A 466 -19.53 45.64 7.39
CA CYS A 466 -19.22 46.27 8.68
C CYS A 466 -18.45 47.59 8.49
N ILE A 467 -17.47 47.64 7.59
CA ILE A 467 -16.70 48.86 7.26
C ILE A 467 -17.61 49.92 6.63
N ALA A 468 -18.46 49.54 5.67
CA ALA A 468 -19.44 50.44 5.07
C ALA A 468 -20.45 51.00 6.09
N GLY A 469 -20.95 50.14 6.99
CA GLY A 469 -21.82 50.53 8.10
C GLY A 469 -21.15 51.51 9.06
N TYR A 470 -19.91 51.25 9.45
CA TYR A 470 -19.10 52.14 10.28
C TYR A 470 -18.90 53.52 9.62
N LEU A 471 -18.46 53.55 8.36
CA LEU A 471 -18.28 54.80 7.60
C LEU A 471 -19.60 55.58 7.45
N GLY A 472 -20.73 54.88 7.22
CA GLY A 472 -22.06 55.49 7.19
C GLY A 472 -22.47 56.12 8.52
N ILE A 473 -22.19 55.45 9.65
CA ILE A 473 -22.43 55.98 11.00
C ILE A 473 -21.56 57.22 11.27
N VAL A 474 -20.27 57.18 10.93
CA VAL A 474 -19.34 58.31 11.10
C VAL A 474 -19.78 59.51 10.24
N TYR A 475 -20.12 59.29 8.97
CA TYR A 475 -20.62 60.33 8.07
C TYR A 475 -21.92 60.97 8.58
N TYR A 476 -22.88 60.15 9.03
CA TYR A 476 -24.13 60.64 9.62
C TYR A 476 -23.90 61.40 10.93
N ALA A 477 -22.95 60.98 11.75
CA ALA A 477 -22.57 61.70 12.97
C ALA A 477 -22.00 63.08 12.65
N ILE A 478 -21.11 63.19 11.66
CA ILE A 478 -20.53 64.47 11.21
C ILE A 478 -21.62 65.42 10.68
N GLN A 479 -22.51 64.95 9.80
CA GLN A 479 -23.64 65.76 9.31
C GLN A 479 -24.57 66.20 10.46
N THR A 480 -24.85 65.30 11.40
CA THR A 480 -25.73 65.58 12.54
C THR A 480 -25.09 66.55 13.53
N PHE A 481 -23.75 66.59 13.63
CA PHE A 481 -23.01 67.47 14.54
C PHE A 481 -23.31 68.95 14.30
N GLY A 482 -23.45 69.38 13.04
CA GLY A 482 -23.87 70.75 12.70
C GLY A 482 -25.26 71.10 13.25
N ASN A 483 -26.22 70.17 13.17
CA ASN A 483 -27.58 70.34 13.70
C ASN A 483 -27.65 70.23 15.23
N VAL A 484 -26.69 69.53 15.87
CA VAL A 484 -26.53 69.52 17.33
C VAL A 484 -25.91 70.85 17.79
N TYR A 485 -24.89 71.35 17.09
CA TYR A 485 -24.24 72.62 17.40
C TYR A 485 -25.17 73.82 17.25
N THR A 486 -26.01 73.89 16.20
CA THR A 486 -27.01 74.96 16.08
C THR A 486 -28.07 74.91 17.18
N LYS A 487 -28.51 73.71 17.58
CA LYS A 487 -29.46 73.55 18.71
C LYS A 487 -28.84 73.91 20.06
N LEU A 488 -27.57 73.56 20.30
CA LEU A 488 -26.82 74.01 21.49
C LEU A 488 -26.63 75.52 21.50
N LYS A 489 -26.29 76.13 20.36
CA LYS A 489 -26.17 77.59 20.23
C LYS A 489 -27.50 78.31 20.45
N ALA A 490 -28.61 77.70 20.03
CA ALA A 490 -29.96 78.22 20.29
C ALA A 490 -30.36 78.10 21.77
N THR A 491 -30.11 76.97 22.44
CA THR A 491 -30.42 76.81 23.87
C THR A 491 -29.51 77.63 24.79
N VAL A 492 -28.25 77.90 24.39
CA VAL A 492 -27.40 78.87 25.09
C VAL A 492 -27.93 80.30 24.92
N LYS A 493 -28.36 80.72 23.72
CA LYS A 493 -29.02 82.02 23.53
C LYS A 493 -30.30 82.16 24.36
N ALA A 494 -31.13 81.13 24.41
CA ALA A 494 -32.36 81.08 25.21
C ALA A 494 -32.11 80.96 26.73
N LYS A 495 -30.85 81.08 27.19
CA LYS A 495 -30.44 81.16 28.59
C LYS A 495 -29.66 82.45 28.91
N HIS A 496 -29.68 83.41 27.98
CA HIS A 496 -29.15 84.79 28.10
C HIS A 496 -30.21 85.84 27.69
N GLN A 497 -31.47 85.41 27.64
CA GLN A 497 -32.69 86.23 27.79
C GLN A 497 -33.46 85.67 28.98
#